data_AF-U1Q552-F1
#
_entry.id   AF-U1Q552-F1
#
_cell.length_a   1.000
_cell.length_b   1.000
_cell.length_c   1.000
_cell.angle_alpha   90.00
_cell.angle_beta   90.00
_cell.angle_gamma   90.00
#
_symmetry.space_group_name_H-M   'P 1'
#
loop_
_entity.id
_entity.type
_entity.pdbx_description
1 polymer ?
#
loop_
_entity_poly.entity_id
_entity_poly.type
_entity_poly.pdbx_seq_one_letter_code
_entity_poly.pdbx_strand_id
1 'polypeptide(L)'
;MTTGEAAATDGASADDDLFTLDRDRETFVNLVDDDRDEPVVARAAATLQLNVSPLAAYAALADRGEYNFLLESAEKIDSSDPDGAFTAATDAERHARYSFVGYDPEAIISVYPDRTDVDRLGDAGDLVVDAYGGDAATDGDVLDRLRRGLPAVERRGFPDSDRRRCRAASS
;
A
#
# COMPACT_ATOMS: atom_id res chain seq x y z
N MET A 1 4.77 -38.62 -43.30
CA MET A 1 5.15 -37.20 -43.14
C MET A 1 4.67 -36.77 -41.76
N THR A 2 5.61 -36.15 -41.04
CA THR A 2 5.60 -35.48 -39.73
C THR A 2 4.33 -35.41 -38.89
N THR A 3 4.54 -35.78 -37.63
CA THR A 3 3.82 -35.49 -36.38
C THR A 3 3.56 -33.98 -36.23
N GLY A 4 2.37 -33.62 -35.76
CA GLY A 4 2.04 -32.30 -35.21
C GLY A 4 1.76 -32.46 -33.73
N GLU A 5 2.81 -32.30 -32.93
CA GLU A 5 2.79 -32.30 -31.47
C GLU A 5 2.02 -31.08 -30.97
N ALA A 6 0.91 -31.32 -30.27
CA ALA A 6 0.23 -30.29 -29.49
C ALA A 6 1.09 -29.95 -28.28
N ALA A 7 1.77 -28.80 -28.34
CA ALA A 7 2.42 -28.22 -27.17
C ALA A 7 1.34 -27.67 -26.23
N ALA A 8 0.77 -28.56 -25.40
CA ALA A 8 0.07 -28.14 -24.19
C ALA A 8 1.09 -27.45 -23.29
N THR A 9 0.94 -26.14 -23.13
CA THR A 9 1.72 -25.35 -22.19
C THR A 9 1.13 -25.57 -20.79
N ASP A 10 1.39 -26.74 -20.21
CA ASP A 10 1.07 -27.02 -18.81
C ASP A 10 2.23 -26.53 -17.93
N GLY A 11 2.30 -25.21 -17.77
CA GLY A 11 3.21 -24.54 -16.82
C GLY A 11 2.50 -24.02 -15.58
N ALA A 12 1.21 -24.31 -15.40
CA ALA A 12 0.37 -23.67 -14.39
C ALA A 12 0.39 -24.37 -13.01
N SER A 13 1.01 -25.54 -12.88
CA SER A 13 0.71 -26.44 -11.77
C SER A 13 1.73 -26.44 -10.61
N ALA A 14 2.82 -25.65 -10.69
CA ALA A 14 3.83 -25.57 -9.63
C ALA A 14 3.95 -24.18 -8.97
N ASP A 15 3.60 -23.11 -9.70
CA ASP A 15 3.60 -21.73 -9.19
C ASP A 15 2.36 -21.42 -8.32
N ASP A 16 1.24 -22.11 -8.56
CA ASP A 16 -0.03 -21.91 -7.83
C ASP A 16 0.04 -22.30 -6.34
N ASP A 17 1.04 -23.10 -5.95
CA ASP A 17 1.30 -23.44 -4.54
C ASP A 17 2.13 -22.37 -3.80
N LEU A 18 2.85 -21.51 -4.52
CA LEU A 18 3.74 -20.50 -3.94
C LEU A 18 3.03 -19.17 -3.66
N PHE A 19 2.00 -18.85 -4.44
CA PHE A 19 1.20 -17.67 -4.21
C PHE A 19 -0.27 -17.87 -4.61
N THR A 20 -1.15 -17.14 -3.94
CA THR A 20 -2.59 -17.11 -4.25
C THR A 20 -3.02 -15.69 -4.53
N LEU A 21 -3.61 -15.44 -5.70
CA LEU A 21 -4.20 -14.15 -6.05
C LEU A 21 -5.55 -13.98 -5.36
N ASP A 22 -5.87 -12.75 -4.94
CA ASP A 22 -7.15 -12.43 -4.32
C ASP A 22 -8.31 -12.31 -5.32
N ARG A 23 -7.98 -12.21 -6.62
CA ARG A 23 -8.92 -12.13 -7.73
C ARG A 23 -8.28 -12.58 -9.03
N ASP A 24 -9.11 -13.05 -9.96
CA ASP A 24 -8.69 -13.35 -11.33
C ASP A 24 -8.66 -12.08 -12.21
N ARG A 25 -8.13 -12.24 -13.42
CA ARG A 25 -7.97 -11.16 -14.40
C ARG A 25 -9.30 -10.55 -14.83
N GLU A 26 -10.32 -11.37 -15.10
CA GLU A 26 -11.63 -10.88 -15.56
C GLU A 26 -12.29 -10.03 -14.46
N THR A 27 -12.24 -10.51 -13.22
CA THR A 27 -12.68 -9.76 -12.04
C THR A 27 -11.92 -8.45 -11.88
N PHE A 28 -10.60 -8.41 -12.10
CA PHE A 28 -9.83 -7.17 -12.04
C PHE A 28 -10.22 -6.20 -13.17
N VAL A 29 -10.37 -6.69 -14.40
CA VAL A 29 -10.82 -5.87 -15.53
C VAL A 29 -12.18 -5.25 -15.23
N ASN A 30 -13.15 -6.01 -14.75
CA ASN A 30 -14.47 -5.48 -14.38
C ASN A 30 -14.45 -4.38 -13.30
N LEU A 31 -13.37 -4.24 -12.52
CA LEU A 31 -13.23 -3.14 -11.55
C LEU A 31 -12.76 -1.83 -12.17
N VAL A 32 -12.06 -1.91 -13.29
CA VAL A 32 -11.48 -0.77 -14.01
C VAL A 32 -12.21 -0.45 -15.31
N ASP A 33 -12.92 -1.43 -15.88
CA ASP A 33 -13.67 -1.39 -17.13
C ASP A 33 -15.09 -0.90 -16.86
N ASP A 34 -15.17 0.39 -16.49
CA ASP A 34 -16.37 1.20 -16.65
C ASP A 34 -15.97 2.29 -17.66
N ASP A 35 -16.85 2.66 -18.61
CA ASP A 35 -16.69 3.83 -19.51
C ASP A 35 -16.61 5.12 -18.68
N ARG A 36 -15.48 5.36 -18.04
CA ARG A 36 -15.27 6.41 -17.05
C ARG A 36 -14.36 7.49 -17.59
N ASP A 37 -14.76 8.71 -17.28
CA ASP A 37 -13.93 9.88 -17.49
C ASP A 37 -12.93 10.11 -16.34
N GLU A 38 -13.10 9.45 -15.19
CA GLU A 38 -12.30 9.66 -13.98
C GLU A 38 -11.49 8.42 -13.54
N PRO A 39 -10.22 8.59 -13.11
CA PRO A 39 -9.35 7.52 -12.66
C PRO A 39 -9.81 6.87 -11.35
N VAL A 40 -9.38 5.62 -11.14
CA VAL A 40 -9.70 4.81 -9.94
C VAL A 40 -8.47 4.20 -9.32
N VAL A 41 -8.56 3.87 -8.03
CA VAL A 41 -7.60 2.99 -7.36
C VAL A 41 -8.24 1.62 -7.21
N ALA A 42 -7.77 0.67 -8.01
CA ALA A 42 -8.14 -0.74 -7.90
C ALA A 42 -7.07 -1.50 -7.11
N ARG A 43 -7.45 -2.12 -6.00
CA ARG A 43 -6.55 -3.02 -5.26
C ARG A 43 -6.35 -4.30 -6.08
N ALA A 44 -5.17 -4.89 -6.09
CA ALA A 44 -4.96 -6.30 -6.41
C ALA A 44 -3.94 -6.85 -5.41
N ALA A 45 -4.12 -8.09 -4.94
CA ALA A 45 -3.23 -8.66 -3.94
C ALA A 45 -2.91 -10.12 -4.21
N ALA A 46 -1.66 -10.50 -3.90
CA ALA A 46 -1.21 -11.88 -3.87
C ALA A 46 -0.75 -12.22 -2.45
N THR A 47 -1.12 -13.39 -1.96
CA THR A 47 -0.59 -13.98 -0.72
C THR A 47 0.53 -14.93 -1.10
N LEU A 48 1.76 -14.66 -0.65
CA LEU A 48 2.92 -15.50 -0.94
C LEU A 48 3.23 -16.39 0.27
N GLN A 49 3.45 -17.69 0.05
CA GLN A 49 3.82 -18.65 1.08
C GLN A 49 5.33 -18.65 1.34
N LEU A 50 5.84 -17.52 1.86
CA LEU A 50 7.28 -17.31 2.09
C LEU A 50 7.61 -17.27 3.58
N ASN A 51 8.70 -17.94 3.95
CA ASN A 51 9.30 -17.84 5.28
C ASN A 51 10.50 -16.88 5.24
N VAL A 52 10.23 -15.59 5.08
CA VAL A 52 11.25 -14.53 5.00
C VAL A 52 11.06 -13.52 6.13
N SER A 53 12.17 -12.98 6.66
CA SER A 53 12.10 -11.88 7.63
C SER A 53 11.75 -10.57 6.94
N PRO A 54 11.13 -9.59 7.63
CA PRO A 54 10.82 -8.28 7.06
C PRO A 54 12.05 -7.56 6.46
N LEU A 55 13.19 -7.66 7.14
CA LEU A 55 14.45 -7.08 6.66
C LEU A 55 14.97 -7.75 5.39
N ALA A 56 14.85 -9.09 5.29
CA ALA A 56 15.24 -9.81 4.09
C ALA A 56 14.32 -9.45 2.90
N ALA A 57 13.01 -9.29 3.15
CA ALA A 57 12.07 -8.83 2.14
C ALA A 57 12.39 -7.40 1.66
N TYR A 58 12.69 -6.48 2.58
CA TYR A 58 13.14 -5.13 2.25
C TYR A 58 14.43 -5.14 1.42
N ALA A 59 15.44 -5.90 1.83
CA ALA A 59 16.72 -5.99 1.10
C ALA A 59 16.53 -6.54 -0.32
N ALA A 60 15.62 -7.49 -0.53
CA ALA A 60 15.31 -8.02 -1.86
C ALA A 60 14.59 -7.00 -2.78
N LEU A 61 13.97 -5.97 -2.20
CA LEU A 61 13.25 -4.93 -2.92
C LEU A 61 14.03 -3.60 -3.01
N ALA A 62 15.12 -3.48 -2.26
CA ALA A 62 15.88 -2.24 -2.10
C ALA A 62 16.40 -1.68 -3.43
N ASP A 63 16.73 -2.55 -4.39
CA ASP A 63 17.25 -2.15 -5.70
C ASP A 63 16.15 -1.65 -6.67
N ARG A 64 14.86 -1.74 -6.29
CA ARG A 64 13.75 -1.30 -7.15
C ARG A 64 13.47 0.20 -7.13
N GLY A 65 14.07 0.95 -6.21
CA GLY A 65 13.84 2.38 -6.14
C GLY A 65 14.56 3.04 -4.97
N GLU A 66 14.81 4.35 -5.09
CA GLU A 66 15.46 5.14 -4.04
C GLU A 66 14.52 5.35 -2.82
N TYR A 67 13.21 5.31 -3.04
CA TYR A 67 12.19 5.67 -2.06
C TYR A 67 11.48 4.46 -1.44
N ASN A 68 12.26 3.48 -1.01
CA ASN A 68 11.75 2.29 -0.31
C ASN A 68 11.66 2.53 1.20
N PHE A 69 10.67 1.92 1.86
CA PHE A 69 10.54 2.01 3.32
C PHE A 69 10.20 0.67 3.96
N LEU A 70 10.62 0.51 5.22
CA LEU A 70 10.24 -0.60 6.11
C LEU A 70 9.66 -0.01 7.40
N LEU A 71 8.43 -0.38 7.72
CA LEU A 71 7.76 -0.04 8.98
C LEU A 71 7.55 -1.32 9.79
N GLU A 72 8.20 -1.40 10.94
CA GLU A 72 8.03 -2.50 11.90
C GLU A 72 7.33 -1.98 13.16
N SER A 73 6.24 -2.64 13.54
CA SER A 73 5.58 -2.36 14.82
C SER A 73 6.28 -3.14 15.93
N ALA A 74 7.12 -2.47 16.71
CA ALA A 74 7.75 -3.04 17.90
C ALA A 74 6.74 -3.17 19.06
N GLU A 75 7.03 -4.09 19.98
CA GLU A 75 6.24 -4.32 21.19
C GLU A 75 6.17 -3.04 22.06
N LYS A 76 4.98 -2.74 22.59
CA LYS A 76 4.84 -1.75 23.64
C LYS A 76 5.53 -2.32 24.87
N ILE A 77 6.78 -1.92 25.12
CA ILE A 77 7.44 -2.20 26.39
C ILE A 77 6.71 -1.41 27.49
N ASP A 78 6.46 -2.04 28.64
CA ASP A 78 5.76 -1.48 29.81
C ASP A 78 6.30 -0.11 30.28
N SER A 79 7.48 0.29 29.82
CA SER A 79 8.06 1.62 30.03
C SER A 79 7.31 2.77 29.33
N SER A 80 6.41 2.49 28.39
CA SER A 80 5.65 3.51 27.64
C SER A 80 4.20 3.66 28.11
N ASP A 81 3.83 3.02 29.23
CA ASP A 81 2.53 3.13 29.87
C ASP A 81 2.70 3.61 31.32
N PRO A 82 2.57 4.93 31.61
CA PRO A 82 2.67 5.40 32.99
C PRO A 82 1.56 4.84 33.90
N ASP A 83 0.49 4.24 33.34
CA ASP A 83 -0.59 3.58 34.09
C ASP A 83 -0.39 2.05 34.24
N GLY A 84 0.55 1.44 33.50
CA GLY A 84 0.75 -0.01 33.44
C GLY A 84 1.54 -0.62 34.62
N ALA A 85 2.17 0.19 35.47
CA ALA A 85 3.03 -0.32 36.56
C ALA A 85 2.30 -1.07 37.68
N PHE A 86 0.95 -1.13 37.67
CA PHE A 86 0.19 -1.63 38.83
C PHE A 86 -0.97 -2.59 38.54
N THR A 87 -1.14 -3.11 37.32
CA THR A 87 -2.17 -4.16 37.10
C THR A 87 -1.64 -5.34 36.32
N ALA A 88 -1.48 -6.47 37.03
CA ALA A 88 -1.41 -7.78 36.42
C ALA A 88 -2.81 -8.14 35.91
N ALA A 89 -3.07 -7.89 34.63
CA ALA A 89 -4.29 -8.35 33.97
C ALA A 89 -3.94 -9.15 32.71
N THR A 90 -4.32 -10.42 32.82
CA THR A 90 -4.38 -11.46 31.80
C THR A 90 -5.00 -11.01 30.47
N ASP A 91 -4.41 -11.56 29.40
CA ASP A 91 -4.99 -11.70 28.05
C ASP A 91 -5.15 -10.40 27.23
N ALA A 92 -4.04 -9.67 27.06
CA ALA A 92 -3.92 -8.74 25.95
C ALA A 92 -3.85 -9.55 24.65
N GLU A 93 -4.89 -9.48 23.83
CA GLU A 93 -4.92 -9.96 22.46
C GLU A 93 -3.58 -9.62 21.79
N ARG A 94 -2.75 -10.65 21.54
CA ARG A 94 -1.44 -10.48 20.90
C ARG A 94 -1.69 -9.90 19.53
N HIS A 95 -1.57 -8.56 19.42
CA HIS A 95 -1.63 -7.87 18.16
C HIS A 95 -0.62 -8.53 17.23
N ALA A 96 -1.12 -9.12 16.13
CA ALA A 96 -0.26 -9.68 15.12
C ALA A 96 0.77 -8.62 14.71
N ARG A 97 2.05 -8.98 14.75
CA ARG A 97 3.16 -8.11 14.39
C ARG A 97 3.15 -7.96 12.88
N TYR A 98 2.59 -6.85 12.40
CA TYR A 98 2.65 -6.52 10.99
C TYR A 98 3.89 -5.69 10.72
N SER A 99 4.59 -6.05 9.66
CA SER A 99 5.63 -5.23 9.04
C SER A 99 5.17 -4.84 7.67
N PHE A 100 5.38 -3.58 7.29
CA PHE A 100 5.02 -3.06 5.98
C PHE A 100 6.28 -2.66 5.23
N VAL A 101 6.40 -3.16 3.99
CA VAL A 101 7.45 -2.75 3.07
C VAL A 101 6.77 -2.03 1.92
N GLY A 102 7.09 -0.75 1.74
CA GLY A 102 6.70 0.01 0.56
C GLY A 102 7.87 0.07 -0.42
N TYR A 103 7.58 -0.15 -1.69
CA TYR A 103 8.56 -0.12 -2.77
C TYR A 103 7.94 0.51 -4.03
N ASP A 104 8.80 1.04 -4.89
CA ASP A 104 8.45 1.57 -6.22
C ASP A 104 7.27 2.57 -6.20
N PRO A 105 7.38 3.70 -5.47
CA PRO A 105 6.33 4.69 -5.45
C PRO A 105 6.26 5.45 -6.78
N GLU A 106 5.04 5.80 -7.19
CA GLU A 106 4.76 6.53 -8.44
C GLU A 106 5.02 8.05 -8.33
N ALA A 107 4.96 8.60 -7.11
CA ALA A 107 5.25 9.99 -6.83
C ALA A 107 5.69 10.22 -5.38
N ILE A 108 6.48 11.27 -5.16
CA ILE A 108 6.88 11.77 -3.85
C ILE A 108 6.36 13.19 -3.67
N ILE A 109 5.77 13.48 -2.51
CA ILE A 109 5.26 14.81 -2.18
C ILE A 109 6.06 15.33 -0.98
N SER A 110 6.75 16.44 -1.18
CA SER A 110 7.52 17.15 -0.16
C SER A 110 6.89 18.50 0.13
N VAL A 111 6.24 18.63 1.30
CA VAL A 111 5.61 19.89 1.72
C VAL A 111 6.56 20.66 2.64
N TYR A 112 6.99 21.84 2.20
CA TYR A 112 7.75 22.81 2.97
C TYR A 112 6.84 23.95 3.46
N PRO A 113 7.30 24.80 4.40
CA PRO A 113 6.51 25.93 4.87
C PRO A 113 6.08 26.88 3.73
N ASP A 114 6.99 27.13 2.79
CA ASP A 114 6.89 28.09 1.69
C ASP A 114 6.53 27.47 0.33
N ARG A 115 6.69 26.15 0.16
CA ARG A 115 6.49 25.48 -1.13
C ARG A 115 6.04 24.03 -0.97
N THR A 116 5.59 23.43 -2.06
CA THR A 116 5.31 21.99 -2.15
C THR A 116 5.93 21.48 -3.43
N ASP A 117 6.82 20.50 -3.29
CA ASP A 117 7.53 19.88 -4.39
C ASP A 117 6.91 18.50 -4.62
N VAL A 118 6.65 18.17 -5.90
CA VAL A 118 6.08 16.88 -6.32
C VAL A 118 7.03 16.24 -7.32
N ASP A 119 7.68 15.16 -6.92
CA ASP A 119 8.56 14.39 -7.78
C ASP A 119 7.75 13.26 -8.43
N ARG A 120 7.57 13.35 -9.75
CA ARG A 120 6.95 12.31 -10.57
C ARG A 120 7.97 11.21 -10.84
N LEU A 121 7.66 9.98 -10.45
CA LEU A 121 8.52 8.81 -10.66
C LEU A 121 7.96 7.85 -11.71
N GLY A 122 6.64 7.73 -11.82
CA GLY A 122 5.97 6.93 -12.84
C GLY A 122 4.73 7.60 -13.44
N ASP A 123 3.95 6.82 -14.19
CA ASP A 123 2.80 7.31 -14.96
C ASP A 123 1.61 7.69 -14.08
N ALA A 124 1.43 7.06 -12.92
CA ALA A 124 0.37 7.45 -12.00
C ALA A 124 0.73 8.74 -11.24
N GLY A 125 2.00 9.18 -11.30
CA GLY A 125 2.44 10.45 -10.74
C GLY A 125 1.79 11.66 -11.39
N ASP A 126 1.26 11.54 -12.61
CA ASP A 126 0.60 12.62 -13.38
C ASP A 126 -0.63 13.11 -12.65
N LEU A 127 -1.41 12.17 -12.13
CA LEU A 127 -2.60 12.46 -11.34
C LEU A 127 -2.26 13.26 -10.08
N VAL A 128 -1.07 13.01 -9.51
CA VAL A 128 -0.58 13.74 -8.34
C VAL A 128 -0.12 15.14 -8.77
N VAL A 129 0.67 15.25 -9.84
CA VAL A 129 1.13 16.54 -10.38
C VAL A 129 -0.06 17.42 -10.76
N ASP A 130 -1.07 16.87 -11.45
CA ASP A 130 -2.29 17.57 -11.86
C ASP A 130 -3.10 18.06 -10.67
N ALA A 131 -3.16 17.29 -9.57
CA ALA A 131 -3.81 17.71 -8.33
C ALA A 131 -3.16 18.98 -7.72
N TYR A 132 -1.88 19.19 -7.99
CA TYR A 132 -1.11 20.37 -7.58
C TYR A 132 -0.95 21.43 -8.69
N GLY A 133 -1.38 21.17 -9.93
CA GLY A 133 -1.17 22.02 -11.12
C GLY A 133 -2.10 23.25 -11.26
N GLY A 134 -2.88 23.60 -10.24
CA GLY A 134 -3.82 24.73 -10.26
C GLY A 134 -3.33 25.99 -9.55
N ASP A 135 -3.75 27.17 -10.02
CA ASP A 135 -3.43 28.51 -9.49
C ASP A 135 -4.08 28.83 -8.12
N ALA A 136 -4.50 27.79 -7.39
CA ALA A 136 -4.93 27.91 -6.01
C ALA A 136 -3.68 28.10 -5.15
N ALA A 137 -3.22 29.34 -5.07
CA ALA A 137 -2.20 29.80 -4.14
C ALA A 137 -2.45 29.18 -2.76
N THR A 138 -1.68 28.15 -2.38
CA THR A 138 -1.31 27.84 -0.98
C THR A 138 -2.42 27.92 0.09
N ASP A 139 -3.69 27.75 -0.25
CA ASP A 139 -4.79 28.05 0.67
C ASP A 139 -5.13 26.81 1.47
N GLY A 140 -4.59 26.78 2.68
CA GLY A 140 -4.62 25.65 3.58
C GLY A 140 -3.31 25.51 4.35
N ASP A 141 -3.40 24.93 5.54
CA ASP A 141 -2.21 24.60 6.32
C ASP A 141 -1.42 23.44 5.66
N VAL A 142 -0.31 23.02 6.29
CA VAL A 142 0.52 21.92 5.79
C VAL A 142 -0.29 20.63 5.58
N LEU A 143 -1.28 20.36 6.41
CA LEU A 143 -2.12 19.16 6.29
C LEU A 143 -3.08 19.27 5.13
N ASP A 144 -3.65 20.45 4.87
CA ASP A 144 -4.52 20.67 3.72
C ASP A 144 -3.76 20.50 2.40
N ARG A 145 -2.51 20.98 2.35
CA ARG A 145 -1.63 20.75 1.18
C ARG A 145 -1.28 19.28 1.01
N LEU A 146 -1.03 18.54 2.09
CA LEU A 146 -0.78 17.11 2.02
C LEU A 146 -2.03 16.33 1.58
N ARG A 147 -3.20 16.68 2.09
CA ARG A 147 -4.48 16.05 1.71
C ARG A 147 -4.80 16.25 0.23
N ARG A 148 -4.37 17.36 -0.37
CA ARG A 148 -4.57 17.61 -1.81
C ARG A 148 -3.90 16.57 -2.69
N GLY A 149 -2.72 16.09 -2.29
CA GLY A 149 -1.97 15.07 -3.02
C GLY A 149 -2.49 13.65 -2.81
N LEU A 150 -3.47 13.46 -1.92
CA LEU A 150 -4.22 12.21 -1.85
C LEU A 150 -5.32 12.28 -2.90
N PRO A 151 -5.24 11.48 -3.98
CA PRO A 151 -6.23 11.56 -5.04
C PRO A 151 -7.61 11.22 -4.46
N ALA A 152 -8.59 12.10 -4.68
CA ALA A 152 -9.99 11.87 -4.30
C ALA A 152 -10.66 10.90 -5.29
N VAL A 153 -9.98 9.83 -5.63
CA VAL A 153 -10.38 8.83 -6.62
C VAL A 153 -11.15 7.70 -5.96
N GLU A 154 -12.07 7.11 -6.71
CA GLU A 154 -12.85 6.00 -6.22
C GLU A 154 -11.96 4.78 -5.94
N ARG A 155 -12.17 4.15 -4.78
CA ARG A 155 -11.43 2.95 -4.37
C ARG A 155 -12.28 1.72 -4.63
N ARG A 156 -11.82 0.83 -5.51
CA ARG A 156 -12.55 -0.37 -5.96
C ARG A 156 -11.81 -1.65 -5.54
N GLY A 157 -12.57 -2.67 -5.14
CA GLY A 157 -12.01 -3.97 -4.76
C GLY A 157 -11.22 -3.97 -3.45
N PHE A 158 -11.41 -2.97 -2.60
CA PHE A 158 -10.93 -2.99 -1.22
C PHE A 158 -11.92 -3.80 -0.37
N PRO A 159 -11.44 -4.68 0.51
CA PRO A 159 -12.34 -5.38 1.42
C PRO A 159 -13.06 -4.37 2.33
N ASP A 160 -14.32 -4.65 2.66
CA ASP A 160 -15.09 -3.96 3.71
C ASP A 160 -14.45 -4.24 5.07
N SER A 161 -13.28 -3.67 5.28
CA SER A 161 -12.61 -3.65 6.56
C SER A 161 -12.84 -2.27 7.11
N ASP A 162 -13.63 -2.22 8.19
CA ASP A 162 -13.82 -1.04 9.01
C ASP A 162 -12.49 -0.30 9.11
N ARG A 163 -12.53 0.99 8.77
CA ARG A 163 -11.43 1.94 8.99
C ARG A 163 -10.76 1.55 10.30
N ARG A 164 -9.54 1.00 10.25
CA ARG A 164 -8.73 0.79 11.46
C ARG A 164 -8.35 2.16 11.98
N ARG A 165 -9.30 2.77 12.69
CA ARG A 165 -9.20 4.08 13.30
C ARG A 165 -8.17 3.93 14.41
N CYS A 166 -7.01 4.55 14.25
CA CYS A 166 -6.17 4.90 15.39
C CYS A 166 -7.04 5.75 16.33
N ARG A 167 -7.60 5.12 17.35
CA ARG A 167 -8.25 5.81 18.44
C ARG A 167 -7.13 6.28 19.34
N ALA A 168 -6.72 7.54 19.20
CA ALA A 168 -6.08 8.22 20.32
C ALA A 168 -7.10 8.21 21.47
N ALA A 169 -6.77 7.53 22.56
CA ALA A 169 -7.54 7.64 23.79
C ALA A 169 -7.39 9.08 24.30
N SER A 170 -8.42 9.89 24.08
CA SER A 170 -8.61 11.13 24.82
C SER A 170 -9.18 10.78 26.18
N SER A 171 -8.45 11.22 27.21
CA SER A 171 -8.69 11.15 28.66
C SER A 171 -10.14 11.33 29.09
#